data_AF-A0A2M7NE86-F1
#
_entry.id   AF-A0A2M7NE86-F1
#
_cell.length_a   1.000
_cell.length_b   1.000
_cell.length_c   1.000
_cell.angle_alpha   90.00
_cell.angle_beta   90.00
_cell.angle_gamma   90.00
#
_symmetry.space_group_name_H-M   'P 1'
#
loop_
_entity.id
_entity.type
_entity.pdbx_description
1 polymer ?
#
loop_
_entity_poly.entity_id
_entity_poly.type
_entity_poly.pdbx_seq_one_letter_code
_entity_poly.pdbx_strand_id
1 'polypeptide(L)'
;MPDLPEDSPRNPDGETPDLNAKTRNLGCKDCGATLTYAPGTTALKCQYCGAENEIEAEEEVAIEEYDFQEALQHTADKADMQTLQTVQCDGCGARSTLKPNVVSDECAFCGTPLVTSSPETVEVFQPKSLLPFEIDQKKAANLFKEWVSSLWFAPNDLKKRAALAEKLKGMYIPYWTFDSETDSHYQGRRGDYYYTTENYTDSDGNSQTRQVRHTRWTNVSGHINHFFDDTLVLASNSLPQNYVEKLEPWDLEKLAGYDERYLSGFQTETYQVDLKSGFEVAKDKMEAQIRNMVTSDIGGDEQQIENVQTNHSDITFKHILLPLWISAYRYNDKVFRFLVNARTGEVQGERPYSTIKIVLAVLAVLAILGVLFFFVGGKKRAGLFDATDFGNLAYTDSYSHLFQNTFQNLYLKVDLISQFVLNIDFLNLG
;
A
#
# COMPACT_ATOMS: atom_id res chain seq x y z
N MET A 1 29.74 -7.45 -59.88
CA MET A 1 29.10 -8.01 -58.68
C MET A 1 29.32 -9.51 -58.73
N PRO A 2 29.97 -10.13 -57.74
CA PRO A 2 30.10 -11.58 -57.72
C PRO A 2 28.78 -12.19 -57.26
N ASP A 3 28.39 -13.27 -57.95
CA ASP A 3 27.24 -14.11 -57.62
C ASP A 3 27.40 -14.73 -56.23
N LEU A 4 26.34 -14.62 -55.42
CA LEU A 4 26.21 -15.36 -54.17
C LEU A 4 25.64 -16.75 -54.46
N PRO A 5 26.13 -17.82 -53.82
CA PRO A 5 25.65 -19.17 -54.06
C PRO A 5 24.24 -19.38 -53.49
N GLU A 6 23.31 -19.79 -54.35
CA GLU A 6 22.06 -20.46 -53.96
C GLU A 6 22.41 -21.85 -53.43
N ASP A 7 22.47 -22.01 -52.10
CA ASP A 7 22.02 -23.26 -51.49
C ASP A 7 21.69 -23.04 -50.01
N SER A 8 20.40 -22.92 -49.71
CA SER A 8 19.86 -23.13 -48.36
C SER A 8 18.70 -24.12 -48.52
N PRO A 9 18.71 -25.26 -47.82
CA PRO A 9 17.68 -26.27 -47.98
C PRO A 9 16.34 -25.70 -47.50
N ARG A 10 15.40 -25.55 -48.44
CA ARG A 10 14.00 -25.25 -48.12
C ARG A 10 13.40 -26.50 -47.48
N ASN A 11 13.18 -26.43 -46.17
CA ASN A 11 12.30 -27.37 -45.47
C ASN A 11 10.89 -27.23 -46.08
N PRO A 12 10.26 -28.29 -46.60
CA PRO A 12 8.96 -28.19 -47.28
C PRO A 12 7.78 -27.95 -46.32
N ASP A 13 8.03 -27.99 -45.02
CA ASP A 13 7.04 -27.76 -43.98
C ASP A 13 7.43 -26.48 -43.25
N GLY A 14 6.83 -25.36 -43.63
CA GLY A 14 7.15 -24.01 -43.14
C GLY A 14 6.80 -23.74 -41.66
N GLU A 15 7.10 -24.67 -40.76
CA GLU A 15 7.06 -24.45 -39.32
C GLU A 15 8.48 -24.15 -38.83
N THR A 16 8.70 -22.88 -38.48
CA THR A 16 9.75 -22.54 -37.51
C THR A 16 9.47 -23.32 -36.22
N PRO A 17 10.46 -23.98 -35.59
CA PRO A 17 10.24 -24.65 -34.32
C PRO A 17 9.73 -23.63 -33.30
N ASP A 18 8.47 -23.79 -32.88
CA ASP A 18 7.88 -22.99 -31.82
C ASP A 18 8.52 -23.40 -30.49
N LEU A 19 9.38 -22.54 -29.94
CA LEU A 19 10.05 -22.74 -28.67
C LEU A 19 9.09 -22.59 -27.46
N ASN A 20 7.80 -22.29 -27.68
CA ASN A 20 6.76 -22.14 -26.66
C ASN A 20 5.69 -23.26 -26.72
N ALA A 21 6.11 -24.52 -26.82
CA ALA A 21 5.21 -25.68 -26.77
C ALA A 21 4.41 -25.86 -25.45
N LYS A 22 4.54 -24.94 -24.48
CA LYS A 22 3.69 -24.80 -23.29
C LYS A 22 2.73 -23.60 -23.34
N THR A 23 2.48 -23.01 -24.52
CA THR A 23 1.45 -21.98 -24.66
C THR A 23 0.07 -22.59 -24.42
N ARG A 24 -0.39 -22.57 -23.17
CA ARG A 24 -1.74 -22.96 -22.77
C ARG A 24 -2.71 -22.16 -23.64
N ASN A 25 -3.44 -22.84 -24.52
CA ASN A 25 -4.16 -22.27 -25.64
C ASN A 25 -5.12 -21.13 -25.21
N LEU A 26 -4.77 -19.88 -25.51
CA LEU A 26 -5.62 -18.69 -25.30
C LEU A 26 -6.69 -18.52 -26.40
N GLY A 27 -6.78 -19.45 -27.35
CA GLY A 27 -7.82 -19.48 -28.37
C GLY A 27 -9.12 -20.08 -27.85
N CYS A 28 -10.24 -19.45 -28.21
CA CYS A 28 -11.58 -19.94 -27.91
C CYS A 28 -11.83 -21.30 -28.58
N LYS A 29 -12.36 -22.25 -27.81
CA LYS A 29 -12.64 -23.63 -28.29
C LYS A 29 -13.76 -23.64 -29.33
N ASP A 30 -14.66 -22.66 -29.27
CA ASP A 30 -15.84 -22.56 -30.15
C ASP A 30 -15.58 -21.76 -31.44
N CYS A 31 -14.75 -20.71 -31.39
CA CYS A 31 -14.59 -19.79 -32.53
C CYS A 31 -13.15 -19.39 -32.85
N GLY A 32 -12.16 -19.83 -32.07
CA GLY A 32 -10.74 -19.52 -32.28
C GLY A 32 -10.29 -18.10 -31.89
N ALA A 33 -11.22 -17.19 -31.52
CA ALA A 33 -10.86 -15.85 -31.07
C ALA A 33 -10.11 -15.87 -29.72
N THR A 34 -9.28 -14.86 -29.47
CA THR A 34 -8.54 -14.74 -28.21
C THR A 34 -9.49 -14.59 -27.02
N LEU A 35 -9.24 -15.38 -25.99
CA LEU A 35 -9.98 -15.35 -24.74
C LEU A 35 -9.34 -14.39 -23.74
N THR A 36 -10.14 -13.76 -22.88
CA THR A 36 -9.68 -12.92 -21.77
C THR A 36 -10.13 -13.50 -20.44
N TYR A 37 -9.31 -13.44 -19.40
CA TYR A 37 -9.72 -13.89 -18.08
C TYR A 37 -10.92 -13.09 -17.56
N ALA A 38 -11.90 -13.80 -17.00
CA ALA A 38 -13.09 -13.21 -16.38
C ALA A 38 -12.88 -13.12 -14.86
N PRO A 39 -12.69 -11.90 -14.30
CA PRO A 39 -12.47 -11.71 -12.87
C PRO A 39 -13.54 -12.37 -11.99
N GLY A 40 -13.10 -12.98 -10.89
CA GLY A 40 -13.97 -13.65 -9.92
C GLY A 40 -14.46 -15.03 -10.37
N THR A 41 -13.89 -15.57 -11.45
CA THR A 41 -14.22 -16.91 -11.97
C THR A 41 -12.95 -17.73 -12.20
N THR A 42 -13.11 -19.01 -12.53
CA THR A 42 -12.04 -19.87 -13.05
C THR A 42 -12.19 -20.05 -14.57
N ALA A 43 -12.66 -19.02 -15.29
CA ALA A 43 -12.95 -19.11 -16.72
C ALA A 43 -12.33 -17.97 -17.52
N LEU A 44 -12.00 -18.30 -18.77
CA LEU A 44 -11.68 -17.34 -19.81
C LEU A 44 -12.93 -17.07 -20.64
N LYS A 45 -13.24 -15.80 -20.88
CA LYS A 45 -14.40 -15.38 -21.68
C LYS A 45 -13.98 -14.95 -23.08
N CYS A 46 -14.70 -15.45 -24.08
CA CYS A 46 -14.54 -15.00 -25.46
C CYS A 46 -15.29 -13.68 -25.67
N GLN A 47 -14.56 -12.62 -26.05
CA GLN A 47 -15.16 -11.32 -26.35
C GLN A 47 -15.90 -11.30 -27.71
N TYR A 48 -15.70 -12.33 -28.55
CA TYR A 48 -16.33 -12.43 -29.87
C TYR A 48 -17.65 -13.20 -29.84
N CYS A 49 -17.64 -14.46 -29.38
CA CYS A 49 -18.82 -15.32 -29.38
C CYS A 49 -19.51 -15.45 -28.01
N GLY A 50 -18.87 -14.98 -26.93
CA GLY A 50 -19.42 -15.05 -25.58
C GLY A 50 -19.23 -16.38 -24.85
N ALA A 51 -18.61 -17.38 -25.49
CA ALA A 51 -18.30 -18.66 -24.85
C ALA A 51 -17.36 -18.50 -23.64
N GLU A 52 -17.54 -19.38 -22.65
CA GLU A 52 -16.72 -19.46 -21.45
C GLU A 52 -15.90 -20.75 -21.49
N ASN A 53 -14.59 -20.60 -21.38
CA ASN A 53 -13.61 -21.65 -21.42
C ASN A 53 -13.03 -21.82 -20.01
N GLU A 54 -13.31 -22.92 -19.35
CA GLU A 54 -12.81 -23.18 -18.00
C GLU A 54 -11.27 -23.31 -17.97
N ILE A 55 -10.68 -22.67 -16.98
CA ILE A 55 -9.29 -22.85 -16.58
C ILE A 55 -9.30 -24.07 -15.67
N GLU A 56 -8.94 -25.22 -16.23
CA GLU A 56 -8.70 -26.43 -15.45
C GLU A 56 -7.68 -26.09 -14.36
N ALA A 57 -8.11 -26.17 -13.11
CA ALA A 57 -7.22 -26.13 -11.96
C ALA A 57 -6.32 -27.35 -12.10
N GLU A 58 -5.04 -27.11 -12.38
CA GLU A 58 -4.04 -28.13 -12.12
C GLU A 58 -4.18 -28.45 -10.62
N GLU A 59 -4.28 -29.75 -10.28
CA GLU A 59 -4.34 -30.24 -8.90
C GLU A 59 -3.35 -29.45 -8.04
N GLU A 60 -3.65 -29.22 -6.75
CA GLU A 60 -2.84 -28.45 -5.79
C GLU A 60 -1.34 -28.83 -5.84
N VAL A 61 -0.62 -28.34 -6.84
CA VAL A 61 0.82 -28.47 -6.95
C VAL A 61 1.32 -27.53 -5.88
N ALA A 62 2.00 -28.09 -4.88
CA ALA A 62 2.67 -27.30 -3.86
C ALA A 62 3.48 -26.21 -4.57
N ILE A 63 3.20 -24.96 -4.24
CA ILE A 63 3.93 -23.82 -4.80
C ILE A 63 5.36 -23.93 -4.27
N GLU A 64 6.28 -24.38 -5.13
CA GLU A 64 7.67 -24.54 -4.77
C GLU A 64 8.34 -23.18 -4.58
N GLU A 65 9.13 -23.07 -3.52
CA GLU A 65 9.88 -21.87 -3.18
C GLU A 65 11.33 -21.99 -3.64
N TYR A 66 11.95 -20.84 -3.88
CA TYR A 66 13.35 -20.77 -4.26
C TYR A 66 14.23 -20.64 -3.02
N ASP A 67 15.37 -21.33 -3.01
CA ASP A 67 16.41 -21.11 -2.01
C ASP A 67 17.10 -19.76 -2.25
N PHE A 68 17.15 -18.93 -1.20
CA PHE A 68 17.69 -17.58 -1.30
C PHE A 68 19.21 -17.56 -1.56
N GLN A 69 19.97 -18.46 -0.94
CA GLN A 69 21.43 -18.49 -1.11
C GLN A 69 21.82 -18.99 -2.50
N GLU A 70 21.14 -20.02 -2.99
CA GLU A 70 21.35 -20.56 -4.35
C GLU A 70 21.06 -19.50 -5.42
N ALA A 71 19.96 -18.74 -5.25
CA ALA A 71 19.61 -17.64 -6.13
C ALA A 71 20.66 -16.52 -6.14
N LEU A 72 21.20 -16.13 -4.98
CA LEU A 72 22.25 -15.10 -4.90
C LEU A 72 23.59 -15.55 -5.50
N GLN A 73 23.88 -16.85 -5.47
CA GLN A 73 25.10 -17.40 -6.07
C GLN A 73 25.00 -17.56 -7.60
N HIS A 74 23.93 -17.06 -8.22
CA HIS A 74 23.60 -17.25 -9.64
C HIS A 74 23.61 -18.74 -10.04
N THR A 75 23.34 -19.62 -9.09
CA THR A 75 23.25 -21.07 -9.32
C THR A 75 21.81 -21.51 -9.55
N ALA A 76 20.84 -20.59 -9.36
CA ALA A 76 19.46 -20.81 -9.76
C ALA A 76 19.37 -21.38 -11.18
N ASP A 77 18.56 -22.42 -11.32
CA ASP A 77 18.38 -23.10 -12.58
C ASP A 77 17.88 -22.11 -13.64
N LYS A 78 18.47 -22.15 -14.84
CA LYS A 78 17.95 -21.35 -15.98
C LYS A 78 16.46 -21.62 -16.25
N ALA A 79 15.95 -22.76 -15.81
CA ALA A 79 14.54 -23.13 -15.89
C ALA A 79 13.62 -22.22 -15.05
N ASP A 80 14.14 -21.63 -13.97
CA ASP A 80 13.40 -20.75 -13.07
C ASP A 80 13.38 -19.29 -13.54
N MET A 81 14.19 -18.98 -14.55
CA MET A 81 14.21 -17.68 -15.20
C MET A 81 13.31 -17.70 -16.45
N GLN A 82 12.71 -16.56 -16.77
CA GLN A 82 12.03 -16.32 -18.03
C GLN A 82 12.50 -15.03 -18.67
N THR A 83 12.46 -15.02 -19.98
CA THR A 83 12.82 -13.86 -20.79
C THR A 83 11.54 -13.15 -21.22
N LEU A 84 11.37 -11.89 -20.79
CA LEU A 84 10.20 -11.08 -21.12
C LEU A 84 10.59 -9.92 -22.02
N GLN A 85 9.73 -9.62 -22.99
CA GLN A 85 9.78 -8.35 -23.71
C GLN A 85 8.94 -7.32 -22.97
N THR A 86 9.57 -6.21 -22.61
CA THR A 86 8.97 -5.15 -21.81
C THR A 86 9.15 -3.80 -22.47
N VAL A 87 8.32 -2.84 -22.07
CA VAL A 87 8.49 -1.43 -22.44
C VAL A 87 8.69 -0.63 -21.18
N GLN A 88 9.78 0.13 -21.14
CA GLN A 88 10.08 1.05 -20.06
C GLN A 88 9.39 2.41 -20.30
N CYS A 89 8.75 2.94 -19.26
CA CYS A 89 8.15 4.26 -19.29
C CYS A 89 9.18 5.36 -18.97
N ASP A 90 9.42 6.28 -19.90
CA ASP A 90 10.33 7.43 -19.67
C ASP A 90 9.86 8.38 -18.55
N GLY A 91 8.56 8.39 -18.24
CA GLY A 91 7.98 9.29 -17.24
C GLY A 91 8.09 8.82 -15.79
N CYS A 92 8.04 7.50 -15.54
CA CYS A 92 8.04 6.95 -14.18
C CYS A 92 8.93 5.72 -13.97
N GLY A 93 9.65 5.27 -15.00
CA GLY A 93 10.55 4.12 -14.93
C GLY A 93 9.88 2.75 -14.95
N ALA A 94 8.54 2.68 -14.87
CA ALA A 94 7.79 1.43 -14.89
C ALA A 94 8.15 0.57 -16.11
N ARG A 95 8.39 -0.72 -15.89
CA ARG A 95 8.59 -1.71 -16.95
C ARG A 95 7.42 -2.68 -16.96
N SER A 96 6.69 -2.73 -18.06
CA SER A 96 5.51 -3.60 -18.17
C SER A 96 5.46 -4.32 -19.51
N THR A 97 4.77 -5.45 -19.53
CA THR A 97 4.41 -6.14 -20.77
C THR A 97 3.31 -5.40 -21.51
N LEU A 98 3.34 -5.46 -22.85
CA LEU A 98 2.26 -4.98 -23.70
C LEU A 98 1.46 -6.16 -24.24
N LYS A 99 0.20 -5.88 -24.62
CA LYS A 99 -0.63 -6.89 -25.29
C LYS A 99 0.01 -7.28 -26.64
N PRO A 100 -0.17 -8.53 -27.10
CA PRO A 100 0.30 -8.94 -28.41
C PRO A 100 -0.17 -7.97 -29.50
N ASN A 101 0.75 -7.60 -30.42
CA ASN A 101 0.51 -6.68 -31.53
C ASN A 101 0.15 -5.22 -31.14
N VAL A 102 0.33 -4.82 -29.89
CA VAL A 102 0.18 -3.41 -29.46
C VAL A 102 1.53 -2.71 -29.48
N VAL A 103 1.65 -1.67 -30.31
CA VAL A 103 2.89 -0.88 -30.49
C VAL A 103 2.86 0.50 -29.82
N SER A 104 1.70 0.87 -29.27
CA SER A 104 1.53 2.09 -28.48
C SER A 104 0.39 1.92 -27.47
N ASP A 105 0.60 2.44 -26.27
CA ASP A 105 -0.39 2.49 -25.19
C ASP A 105 -0.08 3.69 -24.27
N GLU A 106 -0.83 3.88 -23.20
CA GLU A 106 -0.50 4.81 -22.11
C GLU A 106 0.05 4.06 -20.90
N CYS A 107 1.01 4.64 -20.17
CA CYS A 107 1.51 4.04 -18.94
C CYS A 107 0.43 4.00 -17.85
N ALA A 108 0.17 2.81 -17.28
CA ALA A 108 -0.81 2.64 -16.20
C ALA A 108 -0.50 3.47 -14.94
N PHE A 109 0.78 3.71 -14.68
CA PHE A 109 1.25 4.35 -13.45
C PHE A 109 1.28 5.87 -13.52
N CYS A 110 1.45 6.48 -14.70
CA CYS A 110 1.60 7.93 -14.81
C CYS A 110 0.87 8.58 -15.99
N GLY A 111 0.28 7.80 -16.89
CA GLY A 111 -0.44 8.28 -18.07
C GLY A 111 0.46 8.82 -19.19
N THR A 112 1.78 8.66 -19.09
CA THR A 112 2.70 9.02 -20.20
C THR A 112 2.51 8.05 -21.37
N PRO A 113 2.39 8.53 -22.63
CA PRO A 113 2.35 7.66 -23.80
C PRO A 113 3.58 6.75 -23.87
N LEU A 114 3.35 5.47 -24.11
CA LEU A 114 4.35 4.44 -24.36
C LEU A 114 4.35 4.13 -25.86
N VAL A 115 5.53 4.13 -26.47
CA VAL A 115 5.72 3.75 -27.88
C VAL A 115 6.82 2.70 -27.93
N THR A 116 6.51 1.55 -28.54
CA THR A 116 7.36 0.35 -28.56
C THR A 116 8.53 0.47 -29.55
N SER A 117 9.11 1.66 -29.77
CA SER A 117 10.25 1.81 -30.68
C SER A 117 11.51 1.07 -30.17
N SER A 118 11.54 0.68 -28.89
CA SER A 118 12.63 -0.07 -28.27
C SER A 118 12.10 -1.05 -27.20
N PRO A 119 11.52 -2.21 -27.55
CA PRO A 119 11.21 -3.23 -26.56
C PRO A 119 12.51 -3.74 -25.92
N GLU A 120 12.56 -3.76 -24.59
CA GLU A 120 13.69 -4.28 -23.83
C GLU A 120 13.44 -5.74 -23.49
N THR A 121 14.46 -6.57 -23.69
CA THR A 121 14.43 -7.97 -23.27
C THR A 121 15.07 -8.08 -21.90
N VAL A 122 14.30 -8.53 -20.91
CA VAL A 122 14.74 -8.69 -19.52
C VAL A 122 14.63 -10.15 -19.10
N GLU A 123 15.61 -10.64 -18.34
CA GLU A 123 15.54 -11.93 -17.67
C GLU A 123 15.05 -11.71 -16.24
N VAL A 124 13.97 -12.41 -15.88
CA VAL A 124 13.35 -12.31 -14.56
C VAL A 124 13.03 -13.70 -14.01
N PHE A 125 12.96 -13.84 -12.68
CA PHE A 125 12.40 -15.05 -12.08
C PHE A 125 10.96 -15.27 -12.55
N GLN A 126 10.61 -16.51 -12.87
CA GLN A 126 9.23 -16.89 -13.14
C GLN A 126 8.41 -16.74 -11.86
N PRO A 127 7.24 -16.08 -11.92
CA PRO A 127 6.31 -16.11 -10.81
C PRO A 127 5.93 -17.55 -10.52
N LYS A 128 5.94 -17.93 -9.24
CA LYS A 128 5.48 -19.27 -8.81
C LYS A 128 3.98 -19.28 -8.57
N SER A 129 3.42 -18.12 -8.21
CA SER A 129 1.99 -17.98 -7.95
C SER A 129 1.47 -16.57 -8.25
N LEU A 130 0.15 -16.46 -8.30
CA LEU A 130 -0.56 -15.20 -8.45
C LEU A 130 -1.90 -15.25 -7.74
N LEU A 131 -2.44 -14.09 -7.37
CA LEU A 131 -3.85 -13.97 -6.99
C LEU A 131 -4.66 -13.62 -8.24
N PRO A 132 -5.62 -14.44 -8.68
CA PRO A 132 -6.46 -14.07 -9.82
C PRO A 132 -7.27 -12.81 -9.52
N PHE A 133 -7.52 -11.95 -10.51
CA PHE A 133 -8.45 -10.83 -10.34
C PHE A 133 -9.82 -11.34 -9.83
N GLU A 134 -10.33 -10.79 -8.73
CA GLU A 134 -11.68 -11.11 -8.21
C GLU A 134 -12.70 -10.03 -8.62
N ILE A 135 -12.27 -8.78 -8.59
CA ILE A 135 -13.08 -7.61 -8.86
C ILE A 135 -12.91 -7.20 -10.31
N ASP A 136 -14.02 -7.14 -11.04
CA ASP A 136 -14.04 -6.63 -12.41
C ASP A 136 -13.84 -5.11 -12.50
N GLN A 137 -13.54 -4.62 -13.70
CA GLN A 137 -13.29 -3.20 -13.96
C GLN A 137 -14.48 -2.31 -13.59
N LYS A 138 -15.72 -2.81 -13.77
CA LYS A 138 -16.94 -2.05 -13.52
C LYS A 138 -17.15 -1.82 -12.03
N LYS A 139 -16.94 -2.86 -11.21
CA LYS A 139 -16.99 -2.79 -9.75
C LYS A 139 -15.85 -1.91 -9.24
N ALA A 140 -14.63 -2.05 -9.77
CA ALA A 140 -13.50 -1.18 -9.42
C ALA A 140 -13.79 0.31 -9.73
N ALA A 141 -14.42 0.61 -10.86
CA ALA A 141 -14.81 1.97 -11.22
C ALA A 141 -15.86 2.56 -10.27
N ASN A 142 -16.80 1.73 -9.77
CA ASN A 142 -17.77 2.17 -8.78
C ASN A 142 -17.10 2.46 -7.43
N LEU A 143 -16.21 1.58 -6.96
CA LEU A 143 -15.42 1.78 -5.74
C LEU A 143 -14.59 3.07 -5.82
N PHE A 144 -13.98 3.34 -6.98
CA PHE A 144 -13.29 4.60 -7.23
C PHE A 144 -14.19 5.82 -7.08
N LYS A 145 -15.35 5.78 -7.73
CA LYS A 145 -16.31 6.88 -7.70
C LYS A 145 -16.79 7.15 -6.26
N GLU A 146 -17.07 6.10 -5.50
CA GLU A 146 -17.47 6.18 -4.10
C GLU A 146 -16.36 6.81 -3.25
N TRP A 147 -15.13 6.33 -3.37
CA TRP A 147 -13.98 6.90 -2.66
C TRP A 147 -13.77 8.37 -2.98
N VAL A 148 -13.74 8.77 -4.26
CA VAL A 148 -13.59 10.18 -4.66
C VAL A 148 -14.73 11.04 -4.13
N SER A 149 -15.95 10.51 -4.08
CA SER A 149 -17.10 11.23 -3.56
C SER A 149 -16.94 11.57 -2.07
N SER A 150 -16.30 10.68 -1.28
CA SER A 150 -16.04 10.86 0.15
C SER A 150 -15.03 11.97 0.47
N LEU A 151 -14.19 12.35 -0.50
CA LEU A 151 -13.15 13.37 -0.31
C LEU A 151 -13.78 14.78 -0.23
N TRP A 152 -13.81 15.35 0.98
CA TRP A 152 -14.34 16.70 1.24
C TRP A 152 -13.53 17.80 0.55
N PHE A 153 -12.20 17.75 0.68
CA PHE A 153 -11.29 18.79 0.17
C PHE A 153 -10.77 18.53 -1.24
N ALA A 154 -11.30 17.52 -1.94
CA ALA A 154 -10.95 17.29 -3.35
C ALA A 154 -11.59 18.36 -4.26
N PRO A 155 -10.88 18.81 -5.32
CA PRO A 155 -11.45 19.65 -6.38
C PRO A 155 -12.72 19.03 -7.00
N ASN A 156 -13.66 19.88 -7.43
CA ASN A 156 -14.93 19.41 -8.00
C ASN A 156 -14.74 18.77 -9.39
N ASP A 157 -13.76 19.22 -10.15
CA ASP A 157 -13.41 18.67 -11.45
C ASP A 157 -12.77 17.28 -11.34
N LEU A 158 -12.05 16.99 -10.25
CA LEU A 158 -11.62 15.62 -9.94
C LEU A 158 -12.82 14.68 -9.86
N LYS A 159 -13.88 15.07 -9.14
CA LYS A 159 -15.11 14.25 -9.03
C LYS A 159 -15.78 14.01 -10.38
N LYS A 160 -15.70 14.99 -11.30
CA LYS A 160 -16.22 14.84 -12.67
C LYS A 160 -15.36 13.89 -13.51
N ARG A 161 -14.03 13.97 -13.39
CA ARG A 161 -13.11 13.08 -14.10
C ARG A 161 -13.17 11.65 -13.58
N ALA A 162 -13.36 11.46 -12.27
CA ALA A 162 -13.53 10.15 -11.66
C ALA A 162 -14.78 9.40 -12.15
N ALA A 163 -15.78 10.12 -12.67
CA ALA A 163 -16.96 9.51 -13.27
C ALA A 163 -16.67 8.86 -14.65
N LEU A 164 -15.50 9.11 -15.24
CA LEU A 164 -15.06 8.49 -16.49
C LEU A 164 -14.31 7.19 -16.17
N ALA A 165 -15.08 6.09 -16.03
CA ALA A 165 -14.60 4.75 -15.66
C ALA A 165 -13.54 4.15 -16.60
N GLU A 166 -13.41 4.67 -17.83
CA GLU A 166 -12.58 4.13 -18.91
C GLU A 166 -11.06 4.19 -18.68
N LYS A 167 -10.61 4.77 -17.56
CA LYS A 167 -9.18 4.97 -17.26
C LYS A 167 -8.60 4.02 -16.21
N LEU A 168 -9.34 2.98 -15.81
CA LEU A 168 -8.79 1.94 -14.93
C LEU A 168 -8.12 0.86 -15.75
N LYS A 169 -6.82 0.68 -15.53
CA LYS A 169 -6.03 -0.41 -16.11
C LYS A 169 -5.84 -1.51 -15.08
N GLY A 170 -6.13 -2.74 -15.48
CA GLY A 170 -5.87 -3.92 -14.64
C GLY A 170 -4.43 -4.35 -14.83
N MET A 171 -3.70 -4.41 -13.71
CA MET A 171 -2.26 -4.65 -13.66
C MET A 171 -1.95 -5.72 -12.62
N TYR A 172 -1.11 -6.69 -12.99
CA TYR A 172 -0.41 -7.54 -12.04
C TYR A 172 0.88 -6.84 -11.61
N ILE A 173 1.03 -6.65 -10.30
CA ILE A 173 2.20 -6.02 -9.69
C ILE A 173 3.06 -7.11 -9.05
N PRO A 174 4.39 -7.08 -9.25
CA PRO A 174 5.30 -8.06 -8.71
C PRO A 174 5.55 -7.83 -7.23
N TYR A 175 5.54 -8.93 -6.47
CA TYR A 175 5.92 -8.97 -5.07
C TYR A 175 6.90 -10.11 -4.84
N TRP A 176 7.75 -9.91 -3.85
CA TRP A 176 8.48 -10.98 -3.21
C TRP A 176 7.71 -11.41 -1.96
N THR A 177 7.66 -12.71 -1.71
CA THR A 177 7.43 -13.21 -0.35
C THR A 177 8.70 -13.90 0.12
N PHE A 178 8.99 -13.74 1.41
CA PHE A 178 10.15 -14.34 2.05
C PHE A 178 9.71 -15.12 3.26
N ASP A 179 10.22 -16.33 3.34
CA ASP A 179 10.16 -17.13 4.53
C ASP A 179 11.54 -17.07 5.19
N SER A 180 11.56 -17.05 6.51
CA SER A 180 12.80 -16.99 7.27
C SER A 180 12.57 -17.52 8.67
N GLU A 181 13.41 -18.46 9.08
CA GLU A 181 13.59 -18.71 10.50
C GLU A 181 14.42 -17.59 11.12
N THR A 182 14.03 -17.18 12.33
CA THR A 182 14.74 -16.14 13.08
C THR A 182 15.09 -16.61 14.49
N ASP A 183 16.34 -16.36 14.88
CA ASP A 183 16.85 -16.53 16.23
C ASP A 183 17.28 -15.15 16.76
N SER A 184 16.50 -14.63 17.72
CA SER A 184 16.64 -13.27 18.23
C SER A 184 17.00 -13.25 19.70
N HIS A 185 18.19 -12.75 20.03
CA HIS A 185 18.65 -12.52 21.40
C HIS A 185 18.47 -11.06 21.78
N TYR A 186 17.88 -10.78 22.95
CA TYR A 186 17.61 -9.41 23.37
C TYR A 186 18.06 -9.10 24.80
N GLN A 187 18.32 -7.81 25.03
CA GLN A 187 18.57 -7.21 26.34
C GLN A 187 17.69 -5.97 26.50
N GLY A 188 17.16 -5.78 27.69
CA GLY A 188 16.26 -4.67 27.97
C GLY A 188 15.95 -4.51 29.45
N ARG A 189 14.93 -3.71 29.73
CA ARG A 189 14.49 -3.39 31.08
C ARG A 189 12.98 -3.47 31.16
N ARG A 190 12.51 -4.15 32.19
CA ARG A 190 11.11 -4.21 32.60
C ARG A 190 10.83 -3.12 33.62
N GLY A 191 9.84 -2.28 33.35
CA GLY A 191 9.34 -1.26 34.24
C GLY A 191 8.04 -1.72 34.89
N ASP A 192 8.03 -1.88 36.21
CA ASP A 192 6.81 -2.12 36.99
C ASP A 192 6.45 -0.84 37.76
N TYR A 193 5.21 -0.37 37.60
CA TYR A 193 4.72 0.83 38.26
C TYR A 193 4.46 0.58 39.73
N TYR A 194 4.85 1.55 40.55
CA TYR A 194 4.45 1.63 41.95
C TYR A 194 4.14 3.08 42.31
N TYR A 195 3.29 3.24 43.33
CA TYR A 195 2.80 4.55 43.75
C TYR A 195 3.31 4.87 45.14
N THR A 196 3.78 6.11 45.34
CA THR A 196 4.11 6.64 46.67
C THR A 196 3.25 7.86 46.96
N THR A 197 3.04 8.13 48.25
CA THR A 197 2.25 9.29 48.70
C THR A 197 3.19 10.45 48.99
N GLU A 198 3.05 11.55 48.25
CA GLU A 198 3.76 12.80 48.51
C GLU A 198 2.84 13.81 49.19
N ASN A 199 3.35 14.46 50.25
CA ASN A 199 2.67 15.58 50.89
C ASN A 199 3.10 16.88 50.22
N TYR A 200 2.14 17.76 49.90
CA TYR A 200 2.41 19.11 49.43
C TYR A 200 1.46 20.10 50.11
N THR A 201 1.82 21.38 50.09
CA THR A 201 0.97 22.45 50.62
C THR A 201 0.31 23.18 49.46
N ASP A 202 -1.01 23.34 49.51
CA ASP A 202 -1.76 24.10 48.50
C ASP A 202 -1.57 25.62 48.70
N SER A 203 -2.11 26.42 47.75
CA SER A 203 -2.03 27.88 47.80
C SER A 203 -2.73 28.49 49.01
N ASP A 204 -3.62 27.74 49.66
CA ASP A 204 -4.39 28.17 50.83
C ASP A 204 -3.72 27.73 52.15
N GLY A 205 -2.54 27.08 52.08
CA GLY A 205 -1.75 26.66 53.23
C GLY A 205 -2.14 25.31 53.84
N ASN A 206 -3.05 24.56 53.21
CA ASN A 206 -3.46 23.24 53.70
C ASN A 206 -2.52 22.14 53.20
N SER A 207 -2.23 21.17 54.05
CA SER A 207 -1.46 19.98 53.66
C SER A 207 -2.36 19.00 52.91
N GLN A 208 -1.97 18.70 51.67
CA GLN A 208 -2.63 17.75 50.79
C GLN A 208 -1.69 16.58 50.50
N THR A 209 -2.26 15.47 50.08
CA THR A 209 -1.49 14.30 49.61
C THR A 209 -1.83 14.01 48.16
N ARG A 210 -0.83 13.57 47.39
CA ARG A 210 -1.05 13.06 46.02
C ARG A 210 -0.30 11.75 45.84
N GLN A 211 -0.87 10.86 45.02
CA GLN A 211 -0.16 9.67 44.56
C GLN A 211 0.77 10.07 43.43
N VAL A 212 2.05 9.72 43.56
CA VAL A 212 3.06 9.90 42.52
C VAL A 212 3.47 8.54 42.00
N ARG A 213 3.39 8.38 40.67
CA ARG A 213 3.79 7.17 39.96
C ARG A 213 5.30 7.14 39.79
N HIS A 214 5.92 6.03 40.18
CA HIS A 214 7.31 5.71 39.90
C HIS A 214 7.40 4.41 39.11
N THR A 215 8.48 4.25 38.37
CA THR A 215 8.78 3.01 37.63
C THR A 215 9.98 2.33 38.26
N ARG A 216 9.81 1.07 38.67
CA ARG A 216 10.91 0.21 39.10
C ARG A 216 11.46 -0.53 37.89
N TRP A 217 12.70 -0.22 37.52
CA TRP A 217 13.37 -0.86 36.39
C TRP A 217 14.17 -2.09 36.84
N THR A 218 13.91 -3.22 36.20
CA THR A 218 14.67 -4.47 36.37
C THR A 218 15.26 -4.87 35.02
N ASN A 219 16.57 -5.17 34.99
CA ASN A 219 17.21 -5.63 33.76
C ASN A 219 16.74 -7.04 33.43
N VAL A 220 16.45 -7.28 32.16
CA VAL A 220 16.00 -8.56 31.63
C VAL A 220 16.71 -8.87 30.32
N SER A 221 16.85 -10.15 30.02
CA SER A 221 17.35 -10.64 28.75
C SER A 221 16.61 -11.91 28.39
N GLY A 222 16.42 -12.16 27.10
CA GLY A 222 15.72 -13.33 26.62
C GLY A 222 16.13 -13.72 25.21
N HIS A 223 15.47 -14.76 24.71
CA HIS A 223 15.62 -15.23 23.34
C HIS A 223 14.23 -15.50 22.77
N ILE A 224 14.06 -15.21 21.48
CA ILE A 224 12.83 -15.45 20.74
C ILE A 224 13.21 -16.16 19.45
N ASN A 225 12.55 -17.29 19.20
CA ASN A 225 12.61 -17.98 17.92
C ASN A 225 11.27 -17.81 17.23
N HIS A 226 11.29 -17.43 15.95
CA HIS A 226 10.08 -17.22 15.19
C HIS A 226 10.30 -17.52 13.70
N PHE A 227 9.41 -18.33 13.15
CA PHE A 227 9.31 -18.54 11.72
C PHE A 227 8.39 -17.49 11.11
N PHE A 228 8.93 -16.72 10.18
CA PHE A 228 8.15 -15.84 9.31
C PHE A 228 7.79 -16.60 8.04
N ASP A 229 6.49 -16.70 7.77
CA ASP A 229 5.89 -17.29 6.57
C ASP A 229 5.29 -16.16 5.72
N ASP A 230 5.69 -16.07 4.46
CA ASP A 230 5.20 -15.15 3.45
C ASP A 230 5.31 -13.65 3.84
N THR A 231 6.50 -13.22 4.28
CA THR A 231 6.76 -11.78 4.49
C THR A 231 6.73 -11.04 3.16
N LEU A 232 5.61 -10.34 2.93
CA LEU A 232 5.31 -9.70 1.65
C LEU A 232 6.09 -8.40 1.45
N VAL A 233 6.77 -8.27 0.31
CA VAL A 233 7.54 -7.08 -0.10
C VAL A 233 7.17 -6.66 -1.51
N LEU A 234 6.78 -5.40 -1.69
CA LEU A 234 6.51 -4.83 -3.00
C LEU A 234 7.80 -4.80 -3.83
N ALA A 235 7.79 -5.44 -4.99
CA ALA A 235 8.96 -5.52 -5.87
C ALA A 235 8.97 -4.43 -6.96
N SER A 236 8.24 -3.33 -6.77
CA SER A 236 8.03 -2.23 -7.73
C SER A 236 8.38 -0.87 -7.11
N ASN A 237 9.00 0.00 -7.91
CA ASN A 237 9.25 1.40 -7.57
C ASN A 237 8.26 2.37 -8.26
N SER A 238 7.29 1.84 -9.02
CA SER A 238 6.40 2.66 -9.86
C SER A 238 5.12 3.11 -9.15
N LEU A 239 4.87 2.56 -7.97
CA LEU A 239 3.76 2.94 -7.10
C LEU A 239 4.26 3.56 -5.80
N PRO A 240 3.54 4.57 -5.26
CA PRO A 240 3.89 5.17 -3.99
C PRO A 240 3.63 4.18 -2.84
N GLN A 241 4.71 3.68 -2.24
CA GLN A 241 4.71 2.59 -1.25
C GLN A 241 3.69 2.79 -0.11
N ASN A 242 3.60 3.99 0.43
CA ASN A 242 2.69 4.34 1.54
C ASN A 242 1.19 4.19 1.22
N TYR A 243 0.80 4.15 -0.06
CA TYR A 243 -0.57 3.85 -0.48
C TYR A 243 -0.75 2.37 -0.80
N VAL A 244 0.28 1.72 -1.35
CA VAL A 244 0.24 0.29 -1.67
C VAL A 244 0.18 -0.56 -0.40
N GLU A 245 0.98 -0.25 0.61
CA GLU A 245 0.95 -0.94 1.92
C GLU A 245 -0.41 -0.83 2.61
N LYS A 246 -1.17 0.24 2.34
CA LYS A 246 -2.53 0.42 2.87
C LYS A 246 -3.60 -0.38 2.13
N LEU A 247 -3.23 -1.08 1.05
CA LEU A 247 -4.11 -2.04 0.37
C LEU A 247 -4.11 -3.41 1.07
N GLU A 248 -3.17 -3.64 1.99
CA GLU A 248 -3.11 -4.82 2.85
C GLU A 248 -4.22 -4.81 3.91
N PRO A 249 -4.68 -5.99 4.40
CA PRO A 249 -4.16 -7.33 4.13
C PRO A 249 -4.60 -7.90 2.77
N TRP A 250 -3.74 -8.74 2.19
CA TRP A 250 -4.06 -9.58 1.03
C TRP A 250 -4.58 -10.95 1.49
N ASP A 251 -5.40 -11.60 0.65
CA ASP A 251 -5.89 -12.96 0.86
C ASP A 251 -4.93 -13.99 0.25
N LEU A 252 -3.68 -14.01 0.72
CA LEU A 252 -2.59 -14.84 0.19
C LEU A 252 -2.89 -16.34 0.26
N GLU A 253 -3.77 -16.78 1.15
CA GLU A 253 -4.24 -18.17 1.22
C GLU A 253 -4.97 -18.64 -0.05
N LYS A 254 -5.35 -17.73 -0.94
CA LYS A 254 -6.01 -18.02 -2.22
C LYS A 254 -5.06 -17.90 -3.42
N LEU A 255 -3.75 -17.90 -3.20
CA LEU A 255 -2.75 -17.94 -4.26
C LEU A 255 -3.00 -19.16 -5.15
N ALA A 256 -3.11 -18.90 -6.46
CA ALA A 256 -3.12 -19.95 -7.47
C ALA A 256 -1.69 -20.15 -7.99
N GLY A 257 -1.35 -21.39 -8.34
CA GLY A 257 -0.14 -21.66 -9.10
C GLY A 257 -0.09 -20.80 -10.37
N TYR A 258 1.11 -20.40 -10.79
CA TYR A 258 1.26 -19.51 -11.94
C TYR A 258 0.65 -20.10 -13.21
N ASP A 259 -0.28 -19.35 -13.80
CA ASP A 259 -0.91 -19.69 -15.06
C ASP A 259 -1.15 -18.42 -15.89
N GLU A 260 -0.52 -18.35 -17.05
CA GLU A 260 -0.62 -17.23 -18.00
C GLU A 260 -2.06 -16.95 -18.44
N ARG A 261 -2.97 -17.93 -18.36
CA ARG A 261 -4.39 -17.75 -18.63
C ARG A 261 -5.00 -16.66 -17.74
N TYR A 262 -4.59 -16.56 -16.47
CA TYR A 262 -5.05 -15.49 -15.56
C TYR A 262 -4.52 -14.10 -15.91
N LEU A 263 -3.43 -14.03 -16.68
CA LEU A 263 -2.86 -12.76 -17.17
C LEU A 263 -3.60 -12.26 -18.42
N SER A 264 -4.35 -13.12 -19.12
CA SER A 264 -4.98 -12.73 -20.38
C SER A 264 -5.99 -11.60 -20.19
N GLY A 265 -5.76 -10.48 -20.88
CA GLY A 265 -6.57 -9.26 -20.76
C GLY A 265 -5.97 -8.20 -19.84
N PHE A 266 -4.95 -8.56 -19.06
CA PHE A 266 -4.26 -7.69 -18.09
C PHE A 266 -2.83 -7.39 -18.53
N GLN A 267 -2.24 -6.36 -17.94
CA GLN A 267 -0.80 -6.04 -18.09
C GLN A 267 -0.05 -6.53 -16.85
N THR A 268 1.23 -6.83 -16.99
CA THR A 268 2.08 -7.24 -15.86
C THR A 268 3.29 -6.33 -15.79
N GLU A 269 3.58 -5.81 -14.61
CA GLU A 269 4.83 -5.11 -14.34
C GLU A 269 5.93 -6.14 -14.01
N THR A 270 7.16 -5.89 -14.47
CA THR A 270 8.33 -6.66 -14.03
C THR A 270 8.93 -6.03 -12.78
N TYR A 271 9.49 -6.83 -11.88
CA TYR A 271 10.10 -6.29 -10.67
C TYR A 271 11.27 -5.36 -10.98
N GLN A 272 11.40 -4.32 -10.14
CA GLN A 272 12.48 -3.34 -10.18
C GLN A 272 13.35 -3.40 -8.91
N VAL A 273 12.83 -4.00 -7.84
CA VAL A 273 13.58 -4.30 -6.62
C VAL A 273 14.15 -5.70 -6.75
N ASP A 274 15.47 -5.79 -6.76
CA ASP A 274 16.17 -7.08 -6.82
C ASP A 274 15.97 -7.89 -5.53
N LEU A 275 16.23 -9.20 -5.63
CA LEU A 275 16.03 -10.16 -4.53
C LEU A 275 16.73 -9.75 -3.22
N LYS A 276 17.99 -9.28 -3.31
CA LYS A 276 18.78 -8.93 -2.13
C LYS A 276 18.20 -7.67 -1.46
N SER A 277 17.91 -6.64 -2.25
CA SER A 277 17.29 -5.41 -1.73
C SER A 277 15.90 -5.70 -1.15
N GLY A 278 15.12 -6.57 -1.79
CA GLY A 278 13.82 -7.01 -1.31
C GLY A 278 13.90 -7.70 0.05
N PHE A 279 14.92 -8.55 0.25
CA PHE A 279 15.11 -9.22 1.54
C PHE A 279 15.52 -8.27 2.66
N GLU A 280 16.30 -7.23 2.39
CA GLU A 280 16.59 -6.21 3.41
C GLU A 280 15.30 -5.48 3.86
N VAL A 281 14.38 -5.19 2.94
CA VAL A 281 13.05 -4.66 3.30
C VAL A 281 12.23 -5.67 4.11
N ALA A 282 12.32 -6.96 3.79
CA ALA A 282 11.67 -8.02 4.56
C ALA A 282 12.21 -8.07 6.00
N LYS A 283 13.53 -7.96 6.18
CA LYS A 283 14.17 -7.92 7.50
C LYS A 283 13.69 -6.73 8.33
N ASP A 284 13.53 -5.54 7.73
CA ASP A 284 12.97 -4.39 8.44
C ASP A 284 11.53 -4.66 8.93
N LYS A 285 10.70 -5.33 8.11
CA LYS A 285 9.34 -5.74 8.48
C LYS A 285 9.35 -6.79 9.59
N MET A 286 10.20 -7.81 9.48
CA MET A 286 10.37 -8.86 10.49
C MET A 286 10.88 -8.28 11.82
N GLU A 287 11.85 -7.34 11.78
CA GLU A 287 12.40 -6.69 12.97
C GLU A 287 11.32 -5.94 13.76
N ALA A 288 10.42 -5.22 13.08
CA ALA A 288 9.31 -4.55 13.74
C ALA A 288 8.41 -5.54 14.51
N GLN A 289 8.15 -6.72 13.94
CA GLN A 289 7.38 -7.77 14.60
C GLN A 289 8.15 -8.42 15.75
N ILE A 290 9.43 -8.74 15.55
CA ILE A 290 10.33 -9.25 16.60
C ILE A 290 10.36 -8.30 17.78
N ARG A 291 10.50 -6.99 17.55
CA ARG A 291 10.49 -5.98 18.62
C ARG A 291 9.18 -6.00 19.42
N ASN A 292 8.04 -6.21 18.77
CA ASN A 292 6.76 -6.37 19.47
C ASN A 292 6.68 -7.67 20.28
N MET A 293 7.27 -8.77 19.79
CA MET A 293 7.38 -10.00 20.56
C MET A 293 8.31 -9.83 21.77
N VAL A 294 9.43 -9.11 21.60
CA VAL A 294 10.37 -8.77 22.68
C VAL A 294 9.69 -7.90 23.75
N THR A 295 8.94 -6.86 23.37
CA THR A 295 8.22 -6.05 24.37
C THR A 295 7.18 -6.89 25.11
N SER A 296 6.48 -7.80 24.42
CA SER A 296 5.55 -8.72 25.05
C SER A 296 6.24 -9.70 26.00
N ASP A 297 7.42 -10.21 25.66
CA ASP A 297 8.20 -11.16 26.47
C ASP A 297 8.80 -10.48 27.73
N ILE A 298 9.31 -9.25 27.60
CA ILE A 298 9.78 -8.43 28.72
C ILE A 298 8.64 -8.22 29.75
N GLY A 299 7.43 -7.93 29.27
CA GLY A 299 6.25 -7.67 30.10
C GLY A 299 6.39 -6.44 31.01
N GLY A 300 5.56 -6.36 32.05
CA GLY A 300 5.49 -5.18 32.94
C GLY A 300 4.61 -4.06 32.39
N ASP A 301 4.62 -2.91 33.05
CA ASP A 301 3.82 -1.74 32.67
C ASP A 301 4.51 -0.86 31.60
N GLU A 302 5.84 -0.91 31.54
CA GLU A 302 6.66 -0.18 30.58
C GLU A 302 7.90 -1.00 30.19
N GLN A 303 8.31 -0.93 28.92
CA GLN A 303 9.43 -1.72 28.39
C GLN A 303 10.47 -0.81 27.75
N GLN A 304 11.75 -1.13 27.98
CA GLN A 304 12.87 -0.53 27.26
C GLN A 304 13.69 -1.64 26.61
N ILE A 305 13.76 -1.62 25.29
CA ILE A 305 14.64 -2.51 24.53
C ILE A 305 15.98 -1.80 24.37
N GLU A 306 17.05 -2.38 24.90
CA GLU A 306 18.40 -1.84 24.76
C GLU A 306 19.08 -2.37 23.49
N ASN A 307 18.93 -3.67 23.23
CA ASN A 307 19.53 -4.33 22.07
C ASN A 307 18.72 -5.56 21.66
N VAL A 308 18.66 -5.83 20.35
CA VAL A 308 18.16 -7.08 19.76
C VAL A 308 19.12 -7.47 18.65
N GLN A 309 19.58 -8.72 18.68
CA GLN A 309 20.41 -9.31 17.64
C GLN A 309 19.65 -10.48 17.03
N THR A 310 19.36 -10.39 15.74
CA THR A 310 18.60 -11.41 15.02
C THR A 310 19.48 -12.06 13.96
N ASN A 311 19.52 -13.38 13.97
CA ASN A 311 20.07 -14.19 12.89
C ASN A 311 18.91 -14.73 12.04
N HIS A 312 19.07 -14.72 10.73
CA HIS A 312 18.13 -15.28 9.77
C HIS A 312 18.73 -16.56 9.18
N SER A 313 17.95 -17.62 9.12
CA SER A 313 18.31 -18.91 8.53
C SER A 313 17.17 -19.50 7.71
N ASP A 314 17.48 -20.53 6.91
CA ASP A 314 16.51 -21.27 6.10
C ASP A 314 15.62 -20.34 5.26
N ILE A 315 16.27 -19.40 4.58
CA ILE A 315 15.59 -18.32 3.84
C ILE A 315 15.18 -18.85 2.48
N THR A 316 13.88 -18.82 2.22
CA THR A 316 13.29 -19.11 0.90
C THR A 316 12.49 -17.91 0.41
N PHE A 317 12.20 -17.87 -0.89
CA PHE A 317 11.41 -16.79 -1.47
C PHE A 317 10.54 -17.26 -2.64
N LYS A 318 9.47 -16.50 -2.90
CA LYS A 318 8.63 -16.64 -4.09
C LYS A 318 8.51 -15.30 -4.81
N HIS A 319 8.61 -15.32 -6.14
CA HIS A 319 8.06 -14.24 -6.96
C HIS A 319 6.55 -14.50 -7.09
N ILE A 320 5.73 -13.56 -6.66
CA ILE A 320 4.27 -13.61 -6.85
C ILE A 320 3.73 -12.39 -7.60
N LEU A 321 2.54 -12.52 -8.17
CA LEU A 321 1.84 -11.44 -8.86
C LEU A 321 0.51 -11.12 -8.17
N LEU A 322 0.35 -9.86 -7.76
CA LEU A 322 -0.86 -9.38 -7.07
C LEU A 322 -1.67 -8.42 -7.96
N PRO A 323 -3.00 -8.59 -8.05
CA PRO A 323 -3.83 -7.87 -9.01
C PRO A 323 -4.30 -6.51 -8.45
N LEU A 324 -4.07 -5.45 -9.21
CA LEU A 324 -4.53 -4.09 -8.91
C LEU A 324 -5.26 -3.46 -10.09
N TRP A 325 -6.29 -2.66 -9.79
CA TRP A 325 -6.77 -1.66 -10.74
C TRP A 325 -6.08 -0.33 -10.47
N ILE A 326 -5.42 0.21 -11.48
CA ILE A 326 -4.66 1.45 -11.39
C ILE A 326 -5.29 2.50 -12.30
N SER A 327 -5.45 3.71 -11.79
CA SER A 327 -5.70 4.89 -12.62
C SER A 327 -4.69 5.98 -12.29
N ALA A 328 -4.07 6.53 -13.33
CA ALA A 328 -3.19 7.68 -13.21
C ALA A 328 -3.81 8.86 -13.96
N TYR A 329 -3.92 10.00 -13.28
CA TYR A 329 -4.40 11.23 -13.89
C TYR A 329 -3.48 12.41 -13.59
N ARG A 330 -3.39 13.32 -14.54
CA ARG A 330 -2.60 14.55 -14.40
C ARG A 330 -3.50 15.72 -13.97
N TYR A 331 -3.05 16.43 -12.95
CA TYR A 331 -3.69 17.62 -12.41
C TYR A 331 -2.63 18.66 -12.06
N ASN A 332 -2.66 19.84 -12.69
CA ASN A 332 -1.64 20.89 -12.55
C ASN A 332 -0.21 20.34 -12.67
N ASP A 333 0.06 19.62 -13.75
CA ASP A 333 1.34 18.97 -14.08
C ASP A 333 1.84 17.90 -13.10
N LYS A 334 1.11 17.62 -12.02
CA LYS A 334 1.37 16.52 -11.09
C LYS A 334 0.52 15.30 -11.44
N VAL A 335 1.14 14.13 -11.33
CA VAL A 335 0.47 12.84 -11.49
C VAL A 335 -0.09 12.42 -10.15
N PHE A 336 -1.34 11.99 -10.15
CA PHE A 336 -2.01 11.40 -9.00
C PHE A 336 -2.47 10.00 -9.37
N ARG A 337 -2.12 9.04 -8.52
CA ARG A 337 -2.47 7.63 -8.71
C ARG A 337 -3.59 7.23 -7.80
N PHE A 338 -4.36 6.29 -8.30
CA PHE A 338 -5.47 5.68 -7.61
C PHE A 338 -5.38 4.18 -7.80
N LEU A 339 -5.57 3.45 -6.70
CA LEU A 339 -5.33 2.01 -6.59
C LEU A 339 -6.56 1.36 -5.97
N VAL A 340 -7.02 0.27 -6.59
CA VAL A 340 -8.01 -0.63 -6.00
C VAL A 340 -7.39 -2.01 -5.89
N ASN A 341 -7.39 -2.55 -4.67
CA ASN A 341 -7.09 -3.96 -4.45
C ASN A 341 -8.12 -4.80 -5.21
N ALA A 342 -7.71 -5.56 -6.23
CA ALA A 342 -8.64 -6.30 -7.08
C ALA A 342 -9.16 -7.60 -6.44
N ARG A 343 -8.80 -7.86 -5.18
CA ARG A 343 -9.30 -8.96 -4.35
C ARG A 343 -10.31 -8.43 -3.33
N THR A 344 -9.88 -7.49 -2.49
CA THR A 344 -10.68 -6.99 -1.36
C THR A 344 -11.59 -5.81 -1.72
N GLY A 345 -11.20 -5.04 -2.74
CA GLY A 345 -11.86 -3.79 -3.11
C GLY A 345 -11.42 -2.59 -2.27
N GLU A 346 -10.40 -2.75 -1.41
CA GLU A 346 -9.80 -1.64 -0.67
C GLU A 346 -9.26 -0.59 -1.63
N VAL A 347 -9.45 0.69 -1.26
CA VAL A 347 -9.23 1.82 -2.15
C VAL A 347 -8.26 2.83 -1.55
N GLN A 348 -7.13 3.02 -2.22
CA GLN A 348 -6.10 3.97 -1.82
C GLN A 348 -5.71 4.87 -2.99
N GLY A 349 -5.31 6.11 -2.71
CA GLY A 349 -4.90 6.99 -3.79
C GLY A 349 -4.46 8.38 -3.35
N GLU A 350 -3.67 8.98 -4.22
CA GLU A 350 -3.24 10.36 -4.15
C GLU A 350 -4.41 11.28 -4.56
N ARG A 351 -4.51 12.44 -3.91
CA ARG A 351 -5.52 13.45 -4.25
C ARG A 351 -4.95 14.86 -4.26
N PRO A 352 -5.35 15.72 -5.23
CA PRO A 352 -5.13 17.15 -5.12
C PRO A 352 -6.04 17.74 -4.04
N TYR A 353 -5.55 18.79 -3.39
CA TYR A 353 -6.32 19.56 -2.41
C TYR A 353 -6.86 20.84 -3.04
N SER A 354 -8.12 21.17 -2.73
CA SER A 354 -8.74 22.43 -3.13
C SER A 354 -8.48 23.50 -2.07
N THR A 355 -7.55 24.40 -2.36
CA THR A 355 -7.19 25.53 -1.49
C THR A 355 -8.41 26.37 -1.11
N ILE A 356 -9.28 26.69 -2.07
CA ILE A 356 -10.51 27.46 -1.83
C ILE A 356 -11.43 26.75 -0.83
N LYS A 357 -11.62 25.42 -0.94
CA LYS A 357 -12.44 24.67 0.02
C LYS A 357 -11.84 24.67 1.42
N ILE A 358 -10.52 24.56 1.53
CA ILE A 358 -9.81 24.62 2.80
C ILE A 358 -9.96 26.01 3.43
N VAL A 359 -9.70 27.08 2.67
CA VAL A 359 -9.84 28.47 3.13
C VAL A 359 -11.27 28.76 3.59
N LEU A 360 -12.28 28.36 2.81
CA LEU A 360 -13.68 28.52 3.20
C LEU A 360 -14.04 27.74 4.48
N ALA A 361 -13.50 26.54 4.64
CA ALA A 361 -13.71 25.75 5.87
C ALA A 361 -13.07 26.43 7.09
N VAL A 362 -11.85 26.96 6.96
CA VAL A 362 -11.17 27.69 8.03
C VAL A 362 -11.94 28.97 8.38
N LEU A 363 -12.38 29.76 7.39
CA LEU A 363 -13.19 30.95 7.61
C LEU A 363 -14.52 30.63 8.29
N ALA A 364 -15.16 29.52 7.92
CA ALA A 364 -16.40 29.08 8.57
C ALA A 364 -16.18 28.73 10.05
N VAL A 365 -15.10 28.01 10.37
CA VAL A 365 -14.74 27.68 11.76
C VAL A 365 -14.45 28.97 12.56
N LEU A 366 -13.67 29.90 12.00
CA LEU A 366 -13.38 31.19 12.65
C LEU A 366 -14.65 32.02 12.89
N ALA A 367 -15.58 32.04 11.93
CA ALA A 367 -16.86 32.70 12.09
C ALA A 367 -17.69 32.08 13.22
N ILE A 368 -17.75 30.75 13.31
CA ILE A 368 -18.45 30.04 14.40
C ILE A 368 -17.82 30.37 15.76
N LEU A 369 -16.49 30.34 15.86
CA LEU A 369 -15.77 30.70 17.09
C LEU A 369 -16.01 32.17 17.47
N GLY A 370 -16.01 33.08 16.50
CA GLY A 370 -16.34 34.49 16.72
C GLY A 370 -17.76 34.70 17.25
N VAL A 371 -18.74 33.98 16.69
CA VAL A 371 -20.13 33.99 17.17
C VAL A 371 -20.24 33.42 18.59
N LEU A 372 -19.61 32.28 18.87
CA LEU A 372 -19.59 31.68 20.21
C LEU A 372 -18.94 32.61 21.23
N PHE A 373 -17.81 33.25 20.87
CA PHE A 373 -17.16 34.24 21.71
C PHE A 373 -18.06 35.46 21.96
N PHE A 374 -18.78 35.94 20.94
CA PHE A 374 -19.73 37.03 21.08
C PHE A 374 -20.89 36.68 22.04
N PHE A 375 -21.46 35.48 21.97
CA PHE A 375 -22.55 35.06 22.86
C PHE A 375 -22.08 34.75 24.29
N VAL A 376 -20.89 34.15 24.46
CA VAL A 376 -20.30 33.88 25.79
C VAL A 376 -19.81 35.18 26.44
N GLY A 377 -19.20 36.07 25.67
CA GLY A 377 -18.80 37.42 26.11
C GLY A 377 -19.99 38.36 26.33
N GLY A 378 -21.06 38.21 25.54
CA GLY A 378 -22.32 38.95 25.66
C GLY A 378 -23.08 38.59 26.94
N LYS A 379 -23.08 37.31 27.35
CA LYS A 379 -23.63 36.89 28.65
C LYS A 379 -22.90 37.49 29.86
N LYS A 380 -21.61 37.82 29.74
CA LYS A 380 -20.87 38.56 30.79
C LYS A 380 -21.11 40.07 30.78
N ARG A 381 -21.67 40.64 29.70
CA ARG A 381 -22.00 42.07 29.60
C ARG A 381 -23.46 42.41 29.91
N ALA A 382 -24.36 41.42 29.91
CA ALA A 382 -25.78 41.62 30.24
C ALA A 382 -26.09 41.69 31.76
N GLY A 383 -25.08 41.67 32.62
CA GLY A 383 -25.21 41.81 34.09
C GLY A 383 -24.43 42.98 34.69
N LEU A 384 -24.01 43.95 33.88
CA LEU A 384 -23.17 45.08 34.33
C LEU A 384 -23.84 46.45 34.13
N PHE A 385 -25.17 46.48 34.22
CA PHE A 385 -25.96 47.70 34.44
C PHE A 385 -27.19 47.35 35.30
N ASP A 386 -26.93 46.80 36.49
CA ASP A 386 -27.84 47.05 37.60
C ASP A 386 -26.98 47.40 38.82
N ALA A 387 -27.05 48.67 39.21
CA ALA A 387 -26.38 49.17 40.38
C ALA A 387 -27.22 48.77 41.59
N THR A 388 -26.75 47.78 42.35
CA THR A 388 -26.90 47.55 43.80
C THR A 388 -26.98 46.05 44.11
N ASP A 389 -25.84 45.41 44.37
CA ASP A 389 -25.71 44.65 45.61
C ASP A 389 -24.25 44.37 45.93
N PHE A 390 -23.83 44.85 47.09
CA PHE A 390 -22.56 44.52 47.72
C PHE A 390 -22.79 43.28 48.58
N GLY A 391 -22.04 42.20 48.30
CA GLY A 391 -21.75 41.19 49.32
C GLY A 391 -22.07 39.75 48.92
N ASN A 392 -21.03 38.92 48.99
CA ASN A 392 -21.08 37.46 49.15
C ASN A 392 -21.83 36.65 48.08
N LEU A 393 -21.09 35.89 47.29
CA LEU A 393 -20.89 34.46 47.58
C LEU A 393 -19.86 33.86 46.62
N ALA A 394 -18.85 33.25 47.23
CA ALA A 394 -17.90 32.38 46.59
C ALA A 394 -18.57 31.04 46.19
N TYR A 395 -17.98 30.44 45.16
CA TYR A 395 -17.79 29.00 45.02
C TYR A 395 -18.99 28.12 44.61
N THR A 396 -19.07 27.81 43.31
CA THR A 396 -19.46 26.47 42.83
C THR A 396 -18.66 26.11 41.57
N ASP A 397 -17.57 25.37 41.76
CA ASP A 397 -16.84 24.65 40.72
C ASP A 397 -17.58 23.35 40.37
N SER A 398 -18.15 23.26 39.18
CA SER A 398 -18.83 22.04 38.71
C SER A 398 -18.95 21.93 37.18
N TYR A 399 -18.01 22.46 36.37
CA TYR A 399 -18.04 22.24 34.90
C TYR A 399 -16.65 22.20 34.22
N SER A 400 -15.57 21.97 34.96
CA SER A 400 -14.19 22.02 34.42
C SER A 400 -13.74 20.76 33.67
N HIS A 401 -14.25 19.57 34.00
CA HIS A 401 -13.74 18.31 33.41
C HIS A 401 -14.33 17.93 32.04
N LEU A 402 -15.51 18.45 31.65
CA LEU A 402 -16.11 18.18 30.32
C LEU A 402 -15.58 19.13 29.23
N PHE A 403 -14.99 20.27 29.60
CA PHE A 403 -14.44 21.23 28.64
C PHE A 403 -12.98 20.94 28.28
N GLN A 404 -12.16 20.39 29.19
CA GLN A 404 -10.74 20.13 28.90
C GLN A 404 -10.52 19.00 27.88
N ASN A 405 -11.24 17.88 27.97
CA ASN A 405 -11.04 16.76 27.04
C ASN A 405 -11.52 17.03 25.61
N THR A 406 -12.52 17.90 25.44
CA THR A 406 -13.06 18.27 24.13
C THR A 406 -12.16 19.29 23.44
N PHE A 407 -11.56 20.22 24.20
CA PHE A 407 -10.60 21.18 23.67
C PHE A 407 -9.25 20.55 23.35
N GLN A 408 -8.76 19.58 24.13
CA GLN A 408 -7.45 18.97 23.86
C GLN A 408 -7.45 18.13 22.57
N ASN A 409 -8.56 17.45 22.28
CA ASN A 409 -8.76 16.74 21.00
C ASN A 409 -8.98 17.68 19.81
N LEU A 410 -9.57 18.87 20.02
CA LEU A 410 -9.72 19.87 18.98
C LEU A 410 -8.41 20.63 18.75
N TYR A 411 -7.65 20.91 19.81
CA TYR A 411 -6.36 21.59 19.75
C TYR A 411 -5.33 20.72 19.03
N LEU A 412 -5.26 19.42 19.32
CA LEU A 412 -4.39 18.49 18.58
C LEU A 412 -4.75 18.39 17.09
N LYS A 413 -6.05 18.46 16.74
CA LYS A 413 -6.50 18.46 15.34
C LYS A 413 -6.27 19.79 14.63
N VAL A 414 -6.36 20.91 15.34
CA VAL A 414 -6.11 22.25 14.79
C VAL A 414 -4.61 22.54 14.70
N ASP A 415 -3.78 22.02 15.62
CA ASP A 415 -2.32 22.13 15.54
C ASP A 415 -1.77 21.30 14.37
N LEU A 416 -2.34 20.11 14.11
CA LEU A 416 -2.00 19.31 12.92
C LEU A 416 -2.33 20.06 11.63
N ILE A 417 -3.44 20.80 11.61
CA ILE A 417 -3.87 21.63 10.47
C ILE A 417 -3.01 22.90 10.36
N SER A 418 -2.61 23.51 11.48
CA SER A 418 -1.77 24.71 11.50
C SER A 418 -0.33 24.40 11.10
N GLN A 419 0.23 23.26 11.55
CA GLN A 419 1.54 22.79 11.09
C GLN A 419 1.50 22.35 9.61
N PHE A 420 0.36 21.84 9.12
CA PHE A 420 0.17 21.58 7.69
C PHE A 420 0.12 22.86 6.85
N VAL A 421 -0.56 23.90 7.32
CA VAL A 421 -0.67 25.19 6.61
C VAL A 421 0.68 25.92 6.57
N LEU A 422 1.47 25.88 7.64
CA LEU A 422 2.82 26.47 7.65
C LEU A 422 3.84 25.72 6.77
N ASN A 423 3.67 24.40 6.56
CA ASN A 423 4.50 23.64 5.62
C ASN A 423 4.11 23.83 4.14
N ILE A 424 2.88 24.26 3.85
CA ILE A 424 2.43 24.55 2.47
C ILE A 424 3.11 25.83 1.92
N ASP A 425 3.47 26.79 2.78
CA ASP A 425 4.21 27.98 2.35
C ASP A 425 5.70 27.71 2.09
N PHE A 426 6.28 26.66 2.70
CA PHE A 426 7.68 26.27 2.45
C PHE A 426 7.87 25.38 1.20
N LEU A 427 6.82 24.76 0.67
CA LEU A 427 6.88 23.91 -0.53
C LEU A 427 6.46 24.62 -1.83
N ASN A 428 6.13 25.91 -1.78
CA ASN A 428 5.85 26.76 -2.94
C ASN A 428 6.99 27.75 -3.29
N LEU A 429 8.13 27.65 -2.60
CA LEU A 429 9.37 28.37 -2.93
C LEU A 429 10.50 27.35 -3.06
N GLY A 430 10.64 26.76 -4.23
CA GLY A 430 11.68 25.79 -4.59
C GLY A 430 11.42 25.16 -5.95
#